data_AF-A0A1B6C0C8-F1
#
_entry.id   AF-A0A1B6C0C8-F1
#
_cell.length_a   1.000
_cell.length_b   1.000
_cell.length_c   1.000
_cell.angle_alpha   90.00
_cell.angle_beta   90.00
_cell.angle_gamma   90.00
#
_symmetry.space_group_name_H-M   'P 1'
#
loop_
_entity.id
_entity.type
_entity.pdbx_description
1 polymer ?
#
loop_
_entity_poly.entity_id
_entity_poly.type
_entity_poly.pdbx_seq_one_letter_code
_entity_poly.pdbx_strand_id
1 'polypeptide(L)'
;MYPYLHWMDFFTKLFKPDCQMYNDDPVVVTYPWFFHELENILRTTDKRVIANWMFWNGANSIVVYLTTKMRRWKDEYTFVTTGTKEEHPRWKKCIKAMGSNALSLKMAVSAMYVRNYFDKRSKRNVI
;
A
#
# COMPACT_ATOMS: atom_id res chain seq x y z
N MET A 1 4.47 21.59 -15.93
CA MET A 1 3.11 21.32 -15.43
C MET A 1 2.65 20.00 -16.05
N TYR A 2 1.78 19.23 -15.40
CA TYR A 2 1.38 17.87 -15.83
C TYR A 2 -0.06 17.86 -16.37
N PRO A 3 -0.33 18.32 -17.61
CA PRO A 3 -1.70 18.64 -18.07
C PRO A 3 -2.53 17.40 -18.47
N TYR A 4 -1.94 16.21 -18.48
CA TYR A 4 -2.59 14.97 -18.92
C TYR A 4 -3.66 14.44 -17.93
N LEU A 5 -3.78 15.04 -16.76
CA LEU A 5 -4.81 14.72 -15.77
C LEU A 5 -5.46 16.01 -15.26
N HIS A 6 -6.78 15.97 -15.11
CA HIS A 6 -7.52 16.98 -14.36
C HIS A 6 -7.28 16.75 -12.85
N TRP A 7 -6.13 17.22 -12.35
CA TRP A 7 -5.66 16.93 -10.98
C TRP A 7 -6.66 17.31 -9.90
N MET A 8 -7.29 18.47 -10.00
CA MET A 8 -8.28 18.92 -9.03
C MET A 8 -9.49 17.98 -9.00
N ASP A 9 -10.06 17.64 -10.17
CA ASP A 9 -11.15 16.66 -10.25
C ASP A 9 -10.74 15.29 -9.68
N PHE A 10 -9.49 14.88 -9.92
CA PHE A 10 -8.96 13.64 -9.39
C PHE A 10 -8.87 13.67 -7.86
N PHE A 11 -8.28 14.72 -7.29
CA PHE A 11 -8.14 14.86 -5.84
C PHE A 11 -9.49 15.02 -5.15
N THR A 12 -10.40 15.82 -5.68
CA THR A 12 -11.76 15.99 -5.13
C THR A 12 -12.54 14.66 -5.10
N LYS A 13 -12.31 13.76 -6.06
CA LYS A 13 -12.92 12.42 -6.06
C LYS A 13 -12.21 11.44 -5.12
N LEU A 14 -10.90 11.61 -4.91
CA LEU A 14 -10.08 10.73 -4.08
C LEU A 14 -10.28 11.01 -2.59
N PHE A 15 -10.36 12.29 -2.21
CA PHE A 15 -10.50 12.71 -0.83
C PHE A 15 -11.98 12.78 -0.41
N LYS A 16 -12.22 12.66 0.90
CA LYS A 16 -13.57 12.76 1.48
C LYS A 16 -14.11 14.20 1.34
N PRO A 17 -15.44 14.39 1.35
CA PRO A 17 -16.06 15.71 1.26
C PRO A 17 -15.56 16.72 2.30
N ASP A 18 -15.14 16.25 3.47
CA ASP A 18 -14.65 17.09 4.57
C ASP A 18 -13.24 17.66 4.33
N CYS A 19 -12.56 17.25 3.24
CA CYS A 19 -11.29 17.81 2.82
C CYS A 19 -11.55 18.89 1.76
N GLN A 20 -11.60 20.14 2.20
CA GLN A 20 -11.70 21.28 1.29
C GLN A 20 -10.36 21.49 0.59
N MET A 21 -10.38 21.52 -0.74
CA MET A 21 -9.19 21.72 -1.58
C MET A 21 -9.41 22.91 -2.52
N TYR A 22 -8.35 23.65 -2.78
CA TYR A 22 -8.31 24.83 -3.62
C TYR A 22 -7.27 24.69 -4.73
N ASN A 23 -7.44 25.44 -5.82
CA ASN A 23 -6.55 25.36 -6.99
C ASN A 23 -5.12 25.85 -6.68
N ASP A 24 -4.96 26.67 -5.66
CA ASP A 24 -3.71 27.27 -5.19
C ASP A 24 -3.08 26.51 -4.02
N ASP A 25 -3.66 25.39 -3.60
CA ASP A 25 -3.07 24.54 -2.56
C ASP A 25 -1.68 24.05 -3.00
N PRO A 26 -0.64 24.21 -2.16
CA PRO A 26 0.71 23.78 -2.51
C PRO A 26 0.82 22.26 -2.52
N VAL A 27 1.34 21.71 -3.62
CA VAL A 27 1.57 20.27 -3.79
C VAL A 27 3.07 19.98 -3.86
N VAL A 28 3.56 19.10 -2.99
CA VAL A 28 4.95 18.64 -3.02
C VAL A 28 5.08 17.44 -3.97
N VAL A 29 5.82 17.63 -5.07
CA VAL A 29 6.12 16.58 -6.04
C VAL A 29 7.51 16.01 -5.77
N THR A 30 7.59 14.88 -5.06
CA THR A 30 8.86 14.26 -4.65
C THR A 30 9.72 13.79 -5.82
N TYR A 31 9.09 13.30 -6.89
CA TYR A 31 9.79 12.72 -8.05
C TYR A 31 9.28 13.29 -9.37
N PRO A 32 9.67 14.52 -9.76
CA PRO A 32 9.15 15.18 -10.95
C PRO A 32 9.35 14.38 -12.25
N TRP A 33 10.49 13.70 -12.39
CA TRP A 33 10.80 12.89 -13.59
C TRP A 33 9.78 11.78 -13.85
N PHE A 34 9.21 11.20 -12.79
CA PHE A 34 8.22 10.15 -12.94
C PHE A 34 6.96 10.66 -13.63
N PHE A 35 6.50 11.86 -13.28
CA PHE A 35 5.31 12.47 -13.87
C PHE A 35 5.54 12.91 -15.32
N HIS A 36 6.78 13.26 -15.68
CA HIS A 36 7.15 13.50 -17.07
C HIS A 36 7.07 12.22 -17.92
N GLU A 37 7.64 11.11 -17.45
CA GLU A 37 7.56 9.83 -18.18
C GLU A 37 6.14 9.24 -18.20
N LEU A 38 5.38 9.48 -17.12
CA LEU A 38 4.00 9.04 -17.01
C LEU A 38 3.13 9.62 -18.14
N GLU A 39 3.34 10.88 -18.52
CA GLU A 39 2.64 11.49 -19.65
C GLU A 39 2.81 10.67 -20.93
N ASN A 40 4.05 10.25 -21.23
CA ASN A 40 4.34 9.47 -22.41
C ASN A 40 3.66 8.10 -22.37
N ILE A 41 3.71 7.41 -21.23
CA ILE A 41 3.04 6.12 -21.03
C ILE A 41 1.52 6.25 -21.23
N LEU A 42 0.90 7.26 -20.60
CA LEU A 42 -0.55 7.47 -20.67
C LEU A 42 -1.03 7.83 -22.07
N ARG A 43 -0.21 8.54 -22.86
CA ARG A 43 -0.55 8.93 -24.23
C ARG A 43 -0.37 7.79 -25.24
N THR A 44 0.64 6.95 -25.04
CA THR A 44 1.04 5.91 -26.01
C THR A 44 0.42 4.55 -25.74
N THR A 45 -0.02 4.30 -24.50
CA THR A 45 -0.60 3.00 -24.10
C THR A 45 -2.11 3.02 -24.25
N ASP A 46 -2.67 1.94 -24.81
CA ASP A 46 -4.12 1.77 -24.92
C ASP A 46 -4.81 1.84 -23.53
N LYS A 47 -5.93 2.57 -23.46
CA LYS A 47 -6.69 2.77 -22.22
C LYS A 47 -7.13 1.47 -21.56
N ARG A 48 -7.43 0.43 -22.35
CA ARG A 48 -7.78 -0.92 -21.85
C ARG A 48 -6.59 -1.57 -21.15
N VAL A 49 -5.37 -1.40 -21.68
CA VAL A 49 -4.15 -1.93 -21.06
C VAL A 49 -3.90 -1.25 -19.71
N ILE A 50 -4.02 0.08 -19.67
CA ILE A 50 -3.89 0.86 -18.42
C ILE A 50 -4.94 0.41 -17.40
N ALA A 51 -6.22 0.31 -17.81
CA ALA A 51 -7.30 -0.12 -16.93
C ALA A 51 -7.07 -1.52 -16.38
N ASN A 52 -6.71 -2.49 -17.23
CA ASN A 52 -6.41 -3.85 -16.80
C ASN A 52 -5.25 -3.91 -15.80
N TRP A 53 -4.19 -3.12 -16.03
CA TRP A 53 -3.07 -3.01 -15.09
C TRP A 53 -3.52 -2.44 -13.74
N MET A 54 -4.35 -1.39 -13.73
CA MET A 54 -4.89 -0.82 -12.49
C MET A 54 -5.77 -1.82 -11.73
N PHE A 55 -6.70 -2.50 -12.42
CA PHE A 55 -7.56 -3.51 -11.80
C PHE A 55 -6.78 -4.71 -11.29
N TRP A 56 -5.74 -5.15 -12.02
CA TRP A 56 -4.86 -6.22 -11.57
C TRP A 56 -4.13 -5.85 -10.28
N ASN A 57 -3.57 -4.64 -10.18
CA ASN A 57 -2.94 -4.17 -8.95
C ASN A 57 -3.92 -4.14 -7.77
N GLY A 58 -5.15 -3.66 -8.01
CA GLY A 58 -6.24 -3.71 -7.04
C GLY A 58 -6.54 -5.13 -6.58
N ALA A 59 -6.82 -6.05 -7.50
CA ALA A 59 -7.08 -7.46 -7.19
C ALA A 59 -5.92 -8.09 -6.41
N ASN A 60 -4.69 -7.92 -6.89
CA ASN A 60 -3.48 -8.47 -6.26
C ASN A 60 -3.28 -7.96 -4.82
N SER A 61 -3.67 -6.72 -4.53
CA SER A 61 -3.59 -6.14 -3.18
C SER A 61 -4.57 -6.77 -2.18
N ILE A 62 -5.74 -7.24 -2.64
CA ILE A 62 -6.79 -7.78 -1.78
C ILE A 62 -6.76 -9.31 -1.67
N VAL A 63 -6.10 -10.01 -2.61
CA VAL A 63 -6.09 -11.49 -2.67
C VAL A 63 -5.68 -12.14 -1.34
N VAL A 64 -4.79 -11.52 -0.57
CA VAL A 64 -4.32 -12.02 0.74
C VAL A 64 -5.43 -12.13 1.80
N TYR A 65 -6.57 -11.47 1.58
CA TYR A 65 -7.75 -11.48 2.45
C TYR A 65 -8.89 -12.36 1.94
N LEU A 66 -8.81 -12.88 0.72
CA LEU A 66 -9.86 -13.68 0.09
C LEU A 66 -9.78 -15.16 0.47
N THR A 67 -10.46 -16.04 -0.26
CA THR A 67 -10.54 -17.48 0.01
C THR A 67 -9.16 -18.16 0.02
N THR A 68 -9.04 -19.29 0.71
CA THR A 68 -7.79 -20.08 0.74
C THR A 68 -7.29 -20.45 -0.66
N LYS A 69 -8.21 -20.77 -1.59
CA LYS A 69 -7.88 -21.07 -2.99
C LYS A 69 -7.17 -19.90 -3.66
N MET A 70 -7.68 -18.67 -3.52
CA MET A 70 -7.11 -17.49 -4.16
C MET A 70 -5.78 -17.08 -3.51
N ARG A 71 -5.68 -17.22 -2.17
CA ARG A 71 -4.43 -16.96 -1.46
C ARG A 71 -3.30 -17.88 -1.90
N ARG A 72 -3.62 -19.16 -2.16
CA ARG A 72 -2.65 -20.14 -2.65
C ARG A 72 -2.04 -19.71 -3.98
N TRP A 73 -2.81 -19.13 -4.91
CA TRP A 73 -2.26 -18.57 -6.15
C TRP A 73 -1.22 -17.47 -5.90
N LYS A 74 -1.46 -16.62 -4.90
CA LYS A 74 -0.50 -15.57 -4.51
C LYS A 74 0.75 -16.16 -3.86
N ASP A 75 0.59 -17.20 -3.04
CA ASP A 75 1.71 -17.91 -2.43
C ASP A 75 2.58 -18.59 -3.50
N GLU A 76 1.98 -19.29 -4.48
CA GLU A 76 2.67 -19.90 -5.63
C GLU A 76 3.48 -18.87 -6.42
N TYR A 77 2.89 -17.71 -6.75
CA TYR A 77 3.61 -16.60 -7.39
C TYR A 77 4.79 -16.10 -6.54
N THR A 78 4.60 -16.02 -5.23
CA THR A 78 5.64 -15.56 -4.29
C THR A 78 6.79 -16.56 -4.19
N PHE A 79 6.50 -17.87 -4.21
CA PHE A 79 7.52 -18.92 -4.18
C PHE A 79 8.45 -18.83 -5.38
N VAL A 80 7.89 -18.66 -6.57
CA VAL A 80 8.67 -18.51 -7.81
C VAL A 80 9.52 -17.24 -7.78
N THR A 81 8.97 -16.11 -7.32
CA THR A 81 9.66 -14.81 -7.37
C THR A 81 10.67 -14.58 -6.26
N THR A 82 10.53 -15.25 -5.12
CA THR A 82 11.40 -15.06 -3.94
C THR A 82 12.30 -16.26 -3.64
N GLY A 83 12.09 -17.40 -4.32
CA GLY A 83 12.80 -18.65 -4.06
C GLY A 83 12.37 -19.35 -2.76
N THR A 84 11.31 -18.87 -2.10
CA THR A 84 10.76 -19.52 -0.91
C THR A 84 9.96 -20.77 -1.30
N LYS A 85 9.99 -21.82 -0.45
CA LYS A 85 9.36 -23.11 -0.75
C LYS A 85 8.15 -23.44 0.11
N GLU A 86 7.87 -22.64 1.13
CA GLU A 86 6.85 -22.94 2.13
C GLU A 86 5.97 -21.73 2.44
N GLU A 87 4.67 -21.99 2.63
CA GLU A 87 3.73 -20.99 3.08
C GLU A 87 4.01 -20.62 4.53
N HIS A 88 4.10 -19.33 4.85
CA HIS A 88 4.13 -18.91 6.23
C HIS A 88 2.84 -19.32 6.96
N PRO A 89 2.94 -19.88 8.18
CA PRO A 89 1.79 -20.20 9.01
C PRO A 89 0.81 -19.03 9.10
N ARG A 90 -0.50 -19.33 9.06
CA ARG A 90 -1.55 -18.30 8.98
C ARG A 90 -1.46 -17.27 10.11
N TRP A 91 -1.13 -17.69 11.33
CA TRP A 91 -0.98 -16.78 12.47
C TRP A 91 0.13 -15.72 12.25
N LYS A 92 1.25 -16.09 11.59
CA LYS A 92 2.32 -15.13 11.25
C LYS A 92 1.83 -14.10 10.24
N LYS A 93 1.04 -14.53 9.24
CA LYS A 93 0.40 -13.64 8.27
C LYS A 93 -0.55 -12.66 8.99
N CYS A 94 -1.32 -13.13 9.98
CA CYS A 94 -2.21 -12.28 10.78
C CYS A 94 -1.43 -11.24 11.62
N ILE A 95 -0.38 -11.65 12.33
CA ILE A 95 0.46 -10.71 13.10
C ILE A 95 1.08 -9.65 12.18
N LYS A 96 1.58 -10.06 11.01
CA LYS A 96 2.11 -9.13 10.00
C LYS A 96 1.04 -8.14 9.55
N ALA A 97 -0.19 -8.59 9.32
CA ALA A 97 -1.29 -7.72 8.94
C ALA A 97 -1.64 -6.71 10.06
N MET A 98 -1.70 -7.16 11.32
CA MET A 98 -1.97 -6.27 12.46
C MET A 98 -0.84 -5.24 12.71
N GLY A 99 0.41 -5.62 12.44
CA GLY A 99 1.56 -4.71 12.50
C GLY A 99 1.70 -3.79 11.29
N SER A 100 0.91 -4.01 10.23
CA SER A 100 0.93 -3.17 9.03
C SER A 100 0.08 -1.92 9.19
N ASN A 101 0.27 -0.95 8.30
CA ASN A 101 -0.57 0.24 8.25
C ASN A 101 -1.98 -0.04 7.70
N ALA A 102 -2.24 -1.21 7.11
CA ALA A 102 -3.50 -1.51 6.43
C ALA A 102 -4.69 -1.63 7.40
N LEU A 103 -4.46 -2.11 8.63
CA LEU A 103 -5.50 -2.24 9.66
C LEU A 103 -5.45 -1.11 10.69
N SER A 104 -4.48 -0.20 10.61
CA SER A 104 -4.26 0.86 11.60
C SER A 104 -4.07 0.36 13.06
N LEU A 105 -3.72 -0.92 13.25
CA LEU A 105 -3.53 -1.54 14.56
C LEU A 105 -2.08 -1.54 15.05
N LYS A 106 -1.14 -1.06 14.23
CA LYS A 106 0.30 -1.09 14.54
C LYS A 106 0.61 -0.53 15.93
N MET A 107 0.03 0.62 16.29
CA MET A 107 0.24 1.25 17.59
C MET A 107 -0.33 0.42 18.74
N ALA A 108 -1.54 -0.12 18.59
CA ALA A 108 -2.18 -0.96 19.59
C ALA A 108 -1.36 -2.24 19.86
N VAL A 109 -0.93 -2.93 18.79
CA VAL A 109 -0.09 -4.13 18.88
C VAL A 109 1.24 -3.81 19.56
N SER A 110 1.86 -2.68 19.20
CA SER A 110 3.13 -2.24 19.79
C SER A 110 2.97 -1.93 21.28
N ALA A 111 1.89 -1.25 21.67
CA ALA A 111 1.58 -0.95 23.06
C ALA A 111 1.32 -2.22 23.88
N MET A 112 0.61 -3.21 23.33
CA MET A 112 0.42 -4.51 23.96
C MET A 112 1.76 -5.22 24.19
N TYR A 113 2.66 -5.21 23.21
CA TYR A 113 3.98 -5.81 23.35
C TYR A 113 4.79 -5.13 24.48
N VAL A 114 4.86 -3.80 24.48
CA VAL A 114 5.59 -3.04 25.50
C VAL A 114 5.05 -3.31 26.90
N ARG A 115 3.72 -3.35 27.08
CA ARG A 115 3.10 -3.59 28.39
C ARG A 115 3.42 -4.97 28.97
N ASN A 116 3.55 -5.99 28.12
CA ASN A 116 3.72 -7.38 28.56
C ASN A 116 5.18 -7.84 28.59
N TYR A 117 6.04 -7.29 27.73
CA TYR A 117 7.36 -7.86 27.45
C TYR A 117 8.53 -6.87 27.54
N PHE A 118 8.28 -5.57 27.67
CA PHE A 118 9.35 -4.58 27.73
C PHE A 118 9.62 -4.13 29.16
N ASP A 119 10.81 -4.44 29.68
CA ASP A 119 11.23 -3.97 31.00
C ASP A 119 11.51 -2.46 30.96
N LYS A 120 10.91 -1.73 31.91
CA LYS A 120 11.15 -0.29 32.09
C LYS A 120 12.61 0.02 32.37
N ARG A 121 13.39 -0.92 32.95
CA ARG A 121 14.84 -0.75 33.18
C ARG A 121 15.62 -0.72 31.87
N SER A 122 15.23 -1.51 30.87
CA SER A 122 15.85 -1.50 29.54
C SER A 122 15.80 -0.11 28.92
N LYS A 123 14.72 0.67 29.13
CA LYS A 123 14.64 2.07 28.65
C LYS A 123 15.69 3.00 29.26
N ARG A 124 16.06 2.79 30.53
CA ARG A 124 17.01 3.67 31.25
C ARG A 124 18.47 3.42 30.89
N ASN A 125 18.76 2.26 30.31
CA ASN A 125 20.11 1.83 29.97
C ASN A 125 20.41 1.99 28.47
N VAL A 126 19.48 2.54 27.69
CA VAL A 126 19.75 2.98 26.32
C VAL A 126 20.29 4.40 26.43
N ILE A 127 21.59 4.55 26.17
CA ILE A 127 22.32 5.82 26.03
C ILE A 127 21.92 6.47 24.70
#